data_AF-A0A954S522-F1
#
_entry.id   AF-A0A954S522-F1
#
_cell.length_a   1.000
_cell.length_b   1.000
_cell.length_c   1.000
_cell.angle_alpha   90.00
_cell.angle_beta   90.00
_cell.angle_gamma   90.00
#
_symmetry.space_group_name_H-M   'P 1'
#
loop_
_entity.id
_entity.type
_entity.pdbx_description
1 polymer ?
#
loop_
_entity_poly.entity_id
_entity_poly.type
_entity_poly.pdbx_seq_one_letter_code
_entity_poly.pdbx_strand_id
1 'polypeptide(L)'
;MNDLKRELAPIAEQAWAEIEEEVTRTLKRFLAGRRLVDFDGPKGWQHSSVNLGRAKELDSSPFPQTTTRLREIQPLVELRTVFELSRTELDNISRGASDADLDPAVEAAKQLALAE
;
A
#
# COMPACT_ATOMS: atom_id res chain seq x y z
N MET A 1 -10.43 -13.24 7.90
CA MET A 1 -9.27 -12.47 8.38
C MET A 1 -8.14 -12.50 7.41
N ASN A 2 -7.91 -11.35 6.78
CA ASN A 2 -6.69 -11.06 6.06
C ASN A 2 -5.74 -10.26 6.97
N ASP A 3 -4.54 -9.93 6.48
CA ASP A 3 -3.53 -9.21 7.26
C ASP A 3 -3.96 -7.79 7.67
N LEU A 4 -5.00 -7.23 7.02
CA LEU A 4 -5.57 -5.90 7.35
C LEU A 4 -6.45 -5.92 8.60
N LYS A 5 -6.93 -7.09 9.03
CA LYS A 5 -7.68 -7.29 10.29
C LYS A 5 -8.88 -6.34 10.47
N ARG A 6 -9.55 -5.96 9.37
CA ARG A 6 -10.62 -4.94 9.37
C ARG A 6 -11.81 -5.36 10.23
N GLU A 7 -12.10 -6.65 10.29
CA GLU A 7 -13.17 -7.21 11.11
C GLU A 7 -12.94 -7.10 12.63
N LEU A 8 -11.73 -6.75 13.08
CA LEU A 8 -11.46 -6.47 14.50
C LEU A 8 -11.77 -5.03 14.89
N ALA A 9 -11.90 -4.14 13.89
CA ALA A 9 -12.21 -2.74 14.15
C ALA A 9 -13.71 -2.60 14.45
N PRO A 10 -14.09 -1.88 15.51
CA PRO A 10 -15.50 -1.62 15.85
C PRO A 10 -16.07 -0.52 14.94
N ILE A 11 -16.14 -0.79 13.64
CA ILE A 11 -16.59 0.13 12.59
C ILE A 11 -17.66 -0.57 11.76
N ALA A 12 -18.79 0.11 11.55
CA ALA A 12 -19.88 -0.41 10.72
C ALA A 12 -19.47 -0.52 9.25
N GLU A 13 -20.09 -1.44 8.50
CA GLU A 13 -19.80 -1.63 7.07
C GLU A 13 -20.02 -0.35 6.26
N GLN A 14 -21.08 0.42 6.57
CA GLN A 14 -21.35 1.70 5.92
C GLN A 14 -20.24 2.73 6.16
N ALA A 15 -19.72 2.83 7.39
CA ALA A 15 -18.61 3.72 7.71
C ALA A 15 -17.30 3.28 7.03
N TRP A 16 -17.08 1.96 6.91
CA TRP A 16 -15.95 1.44 6.13
C TRP A 16 -16.04 1.83 4.65
N ALA A 17 -17.22 1.74 4.04
CA ALA A 17 -17.43 2.10 2.65
C ALA A 17 -17.14 3.60 2.41
N GLU A 18 -17.57 4.47 3.31
CA GLU A 18 -17.32 5.92 3.20
C GLU A 18 -15.83 6.27 3.34
N ILE A 19 -15.12 5.63 4.28
CA ILE A 19 -13.66 5.75 4.40
C ILE A 19 -12.96 5.32 3.11
N GLU A 20 -13.36 4.16 2.54
CA GLU A 20 -12.78 3.66 1.30
C GLU A 20 -13.02 4.58 0.11
N GLU A 21 -14.24 5.13 0.01
CA GLU A 21 -14.61 6.03 -1.07
C GLU A 21 -13.74 7.30 -1.03
N GLU A 22 -13.65 7.96 0.12
CA GLU A 22 -12.90 9.20 0.27
C GLU A 22 -11.38 8.98 0.13
N VAL A 23 -10.83 7.89 0.69
CA VAL A 23 -9.42 7.52 0.50
C VAL A 23 -9.14 7.21 -0.98
N THR A 24 -9.99 6.43 -1.65
CA THR A 24 -9.81 6.07 -3.06
C THR A 24 -9.88 7.30 -3.96
N ARG A 25 -10.83 8.19 -3.71
CA ARG A 25 -10.99 9.45 -4.42
C ARG A 25 -9.74 10.32 -4.28
N THR A 26 -9.21 10.42 -3.06
CA THR A 26 -7.99 11.17 -2.75
C THR A 26 -6.76 10.58 -3.44
N LEU A 27 -6.55 9.26 -3.34
CA LEU A 27 -5.44 8.57 -4.03
C LEU A 27 -5.49 8.81 -5.54
N LYS A 28 -6.65 8.62 -6.18
CA LYS A 28 -6.82 8.88 -7.63
C LYS A 28 -6.50 10.33 -8.02
N ARG A 29 -6.72 11.28 -7.11
CA ARG A 29 -6.45 12.70 -7.35
C ARG A 29 -4.95 13.00 -7.35
N PHE A 30 -4.19 12.40 -6.44
CA PHE A 30 -2.77 12.74 -6.23
C PHE A 30 -1.78 11.80 -6.94
N LEU A 31 -2.15 10.56 -7.25
CA LEU A 31 -1.31 9.58 -7.95
C LEU A 31 -1.16 9.91 -9.45
N ALA A 32 -0.40 10.95 -9.75
CA ALA A 32 -0.17 11.40 -11.13
C ALA A 32 0.67 10.41 -11.95
N GLY A 33 1.68 9.78 -11.34
CA GLY A 33 2.60 8.85 -12.02
C GLY A 33 1.87 7.68 -12.67
N ARG A 34 0.82 7.16 -12.01
CA ARG A 34 0.00 6.04 -12.51
C ARG A 34 -0.74 6.32 -13.81
N ARG A 35 -0.86 7.57 -14.22
CA ARG A 35 -1.45 7.96 -15.51
C ARG A 35 -0.47 7.86 -16.68
N LEU A 36 0.82 7.71 -16.38
CA LEU A 36 1.91 7.81 -17.35
C LEU A 36 2.72 6.52 -17.49
N VAL A 37 2.75 5.67 -16.46
CA VAL A 37 3.55 4.44 -16.44
C VAL A 37 2.67 3.20 -16.47
N ASP A 38 3.22 2.12 -17.02
CA ASP A 38 2.58 0.81 -17.02
C ASP A 38 2.60 0.17 -15.63
N PHE A 39 1.58 -0.64 -15.35
CA PHE A 39 1.45 -1.37 -14.10
C PHE A 39 1.40 -2.88 -14.37
N ASP A 40 2.25 -3.63 -13.65
CA ASP A 40 2.26 -5.10 -13.63
C ASP A 40 2.00 -5.59 -12.20
N GLY A 41 0.74 -5.90 -11.90
CA GLY A 41 0.30 -6.35 -10.58
C GLY A 41 -1.22 -6.27 -10.39
N PRO A 42 -1.72 -6.56 -9.17
CA PRO A 42 -0.97 -6.86 -7.94
C PRO A 42 -0.38 -8.27 -7.93
N LYS A 43 0.87 -8.41 -7.45
CA LYS A 43 1.60 -9.70 -7.37
C LYS A 43 1.41 -10.46 -6.05
N GLY A 44 0.65 -9.88 -5.12
CA GLY A 44 0.33 -10.48 -3.83
C GLY A 44 1.34 -10.17 -2.72
N TRP A 45 0.91 -10.40 -1.47
CA TRP A 45 1.64 -10.04 -0.24
C TRP A 45 3.01 -10.72 -0.08
N GLN A 46 3.18 -11.91 -0.65
CA GLN A 46 4.43 -12.67 -0.55
C GLN A 46 5.48 -12.26 -1.60
N HIS A 47 5.12 -11.37 -2.53
CA HIS A 47 6.05 -10.89 -3.55
C HIS A 47 7.02 -9.88 -2.93
N SER A 48 8.32 -10.19 -2.91
CA SER A 48 9.34 -9.37 -2.23
C SER A 48 10.25 -8.60 -3.17
N SER A 49 10.36 -9.01 -4.44
CA SER A 49 11.29 -8.41 -5.40
C SER A 49 10.99 -8.77 -6.85
N VAL A 50 11.44 -7.91 -7.77
CA VAL A 50 11.38 -8.12 -9.22
C VAL A 50 12.74 -8.56 -9.73
N ASN A 51 12.79 -9.64 -10.53
CA ASN A 51 14.01 -10.13 -11.15
C ASN A 51 14.45 -9.18 -12.29
N LEU A 52 15.70 -8.71 -12.25
CA LEU A 52 16.24 -7.80 -13.27
C LEU A 52 16.86 -8.53 -14.48
N GLY A 53 16.84 -9.87 -14.48
CA GLY A 53 17.40 -10.69 -15.55
C GLY A 53 18.93 -10.80 -15.53
N ARG A 54 19.61 -10.02 -14.68
CA ARG A 54 21.07 -9.87 -14.63
C ARG A 54 21.68 -10.62 -13.44
N ALA A 55 23.00 -10.81 -13.50
CA ALA A 55 23.76 -11.41 -12.42
C ALA A 55 25.18 -10.86 -12.39
N LYS A 56 25.68 -10.57 -11.18
CA LYS A 56 27.04 -10.12 -10.94
C LYS A 56 27.90 -11.30 -10.48
N GLU A 57 29.10 -11.44 -11.04
CA GLU A 57 30.07 -12.42 -10.58
C GLU A 57 30.63 -12.03 -9.20
N LEU A 58 30.81 -13.01 -8.31
CA LEU A 58 31.40 -12.79 -7.00
C LEU A 58 32.90 -13.08 -7.03
N ASP A 59 33.66 -12.26 -6.32
CA ASP A 59 35.14 -12.32 -6.30
C ASP A 59 35.66 -13.63 -5.68
N SER A 60 34.85 -14.31 -4.86
CA SER A 60 35.19 -15.59 -4.25
C SER A 60 34.40 -16.74 -4.87
N SER A 61 35.14 -17.78 -5.25
CA SER A 61 34.59 -19.06 -5.64
C SER A 61 34.80 -20.09 -4.54
N PRO A 62 33.79 -20.92 -4.19
CA PRO A 62 33.93 -21.92 -3.14
C PRO A 62 34.97 -23.00 -3.51
N PHE A 63 35.20 -23.24 -4.80
CA PHE A 63 36.20 -24.20 -5.28
C PHE A 63 36.98 -23.69 -6.50
N PRO A 64 38.21 -24.19 -6.75
CA PRO A 64 39.12 -23.65 -7.77
C PRO A 64 38.64 -23.73 -9.23
N GLN A 65 37.54 -24.42 -9.51
CA GLN A 65 36.97 -24.62 -10.85
C GLN A 65 35.48 -24.26 -10.93
N THR A 66 34.98 -23.53 -9.94
CA THR A 66 33.60 -23.03 -9.94
C THR A 66 33.57 -21.53 -10.20
N THR A 67 32.45 -21.03 -10.73
CA THR A 67 32.17 -19.59 -10.81
C THR A 67 30.88 -19.33 -10.05
N THR A 68 30.87 -18.29 -9.22
CA THR A 68 29.70 -17.90 -8.44
C THR A 68 29.13 -16.59 -8.98
N ARG A 69 27.81 -16.54 -9.20
CA ARG A 69 27.13 -15.30 -9.60
C ARG A 69 25.91 -15.05 -8.73
N LEU A 70 25.75 -13.81 -8.28
CA LEU A 70 24.59 -13.34 -7.54
C LEU A 70 23.57 -12.73 -8.50
N ARG A 71 22.32 -13.18 -8.43
CA ARG A 71 21.22 -12.62 -9.23
C ARG A 71 20.88 -11.22 -8.73
N GLU A 72 20.72 -10.29 -9.67
CA GLU A 72 20.25 -8.94 -9.36
C GLU A 72 18.73 -8.91 -9.31
N ILE A 73 18.22 -8.31 -8.25
CA ILE A 73 16.79 -8.11 -8.00
C ILE A 73 16.54 -6.66 -7.65
N GLN A 74 15.32 -6.18 -7.89
CA GLN A 74 14.80 -4.93 -7.38
C GLN A 74 13.86 -5.26 -6.20
N PRO A 75 14.27 -5.03 -4.95
CA PRO A 75 13.38 -5.20 -3.79
C PRO A 75 12.18 -4.26 -3.88
N LEU A 76 11.02 -4.74 -3.41
CA LEU A 76 9.84 -3.89 -3.23
C LEU A 76 9.97 -3.05 -1.95
N VAL A 77 9.26 -1.92 -1.92
CA VAL A 77 9.13 -1.05 -0.75
C VAL A 77 7.71 -1.19 -0.20
N GLU A 78 7.60 -1.43 1.11
CA GLU A 78 6.31 -1.37 1.82
C GLU A 78 6.11 0.04 2.36
N LEU A 79 5.03 0.71 1.94
CA LEU A 79 4.64 2.03 2.43
C LEU A 79 3.41 1.90 3.34
N ARG A 80 3.43 2.62 4.48
CA ARG A 80 2.33 2.64 5.44
C ARG A 80 2.18 4.02 6.05
N THR A 81 0.96 4.53 6.04
CA THR A 81 0.57 5.75 6.73
C THR A 81 -0.53 5.42 7.74
N VAL A 82 -0.35 5.84 8.99
CA VAL A 82 -1.33 5.63 10.07
C VAL A 82 -2.17 6.90 10.23
N PHE A 83 -3.45 6.73 10.53
CA PHE A 83 -4.37 7.81 10.85
C PHE A 83 -5.33 7.38 11.96
N GLU A 84 -5.97 8.36 12.59
CA GLU A 84 -6.92 8.17 13.68
C GLU A 84 -8.24 8.85 13.32
N LEU A 85 -9.36 8.21 13.66
CA LEU A 85 -10.71 8.74 13.43
C LEU A 85 -11.52 8.70 14.73
N SER A 86 -12.41 9.68 14.89
CA SER A 86 -13.36 9.71 16.00
C SER A 86 -14.40 8.62 15.85
N ARG A 87 -14.58 7.79 16.88
CA ARG A 87 -15.65 6.77 16.90
C ARG A 87 -17.04 7.39 16.77
N THR A 88 -17.24 8.57 17.37
CA THR A 88 -18.52 9.28 17.30
C THR A 88 -18.85 9.68 15.87
N GLU A 89 -17.86 10.15 15.11
CA GLU A 89 -18.04 10.52 13.69
C GLU A 89 -18.40 9.30 12.86
N LEU A 90 -17.72 8.17 13.09
CA LEU A 90 -18.03 6.90 12.41
C LEU A 90 -19.43 6.36 12.77
N ASP A 91 -19.86 6.51 14.02
CA ASP A 91 -21.21 6.12 14.44
C ASP A 91 -22.27 7.05 13.82
N ASN A 92 -21.96 8.34 13.60
CA ASN A 92 -22.86 9.30 12.98
C ASN A 92 -23.18 8.93 11.52
N ILE A 93 -22.22 8.39 10.77
CA ILE A 93 -22.45 7.84 9.42
C ILE A 93 -23.58 6.80 9.44
N SER A 94 -23.55 5.91 10.44
CA SER A 94 -24.57 4.87 10.59
C SER A 94 -25.95 5.45 10.96
N ARG A 95 -25.99 6.68 11.46
CA ARG A 95 -27.22 7.44 11.74
C ARG A 95 -27.68 8.30 10.55
N GLY A 96 -26.94 8.28 9.44
CA GLY A 96 -27.24 9.03 8.23
C GLY A 96 -26.61 10.41 8.14
N ALA A 97 -25.59 10.71 8.96
CA ALA A 97 -24.77 11.91 8.76
C ALA A 97 -24.04 11.83 7.42
N SER A 98 -23.90 12.97 6.75
CA SER A 98 -23.23 13.10 5.44
C SER A 98 -22.01 14.01 5.50
N ASP A 99 -21.61 14.41 6.70
CA ASP A 99 -20.59 15.40 7.03
C ASP A 99 -19.62 14.89 8.10
N ALA A 100 -19.48 13.57 8.21
CA ALA A 100 -18.54 12.96 9.14
C ALA A 100 -17.10 13.40 8.85
N ASP A 101 -16.36 13.75 9.89
CA ASP A 101 -14.96 14.18 9.74
C ASP A 101 -14.05 12.99 9.39
N LEU A 102 -13.69 12.90 8.10
CA LEU A 102 -12.76 11.93 7.54
C LEU A 102 -11.44 12.56 7.08
N ASP A 103 -11.19 13.83 7.43
CA ASP A 103 -9.98 14.56 7.03
C ASP A 103 -8.67 13.83 7.41
N PRO A 104 -8.55 13.15 8.57
CA PRO A 104 -7.35 12.39 8.89
C PRO A 104 -7.05 11.27 7.86
N ALA A 105 -8.10 10.61 7.34
CA ALA A 105 -7.93 9.57 6.32
C ALA A 105 -7.55 10.18 4.96
N VAL A 106 -8.12 11.33 4.61
CA VAL A 106 -7.80 12.10 3.39
C VAL A 106 -6.34 12.55 3.41
N GLU A 107 -5.89 13.16 4.50
CA GLU A 107 -4.49 13.62 4.60
C GLU A 107 -3.52 12.42 4.60
N ALA A 108 -3.85 11.31 5.26
CA ALA A 108 -3.03 10.10 5.20
C ALA A 108 -2.92 9.52 3.77
N ALA A 109 -4.03 9.48 3.04
CA ALA A 109 -4.06 9.04 1.65
C ALA A 109 -3.21 9.94 0.75
N LYS A 110 -3.27 11.26 0.95
CA LYS A 110 -2.46 12.24 0.23
C LYS A 110 -0.96 12.09 0.53
N GLN A 111 -0.58 11.91 1.79
CA GLN A 111 0.84 11.66 2.14
C GLN A 111 1.35 10.37 1.49
N LEU A 112 0.54 9.31 1.49
CA LEU A 112 0.89 8.04 0.84
C LEU A 112 1.05 8.22 -0.68
N ALA A 113 0.14 8.96 -1.33
CA ALA A 113 0.20 9.22 -2.76
C ALA A 113 1.40 10.09 -3.17
N LEU A 114 1.86 11.00 -2.31
CA LEU A 114 3.04 11.83 -2.56
C LEU A 114 4.36 11.07 -2.32
N ALA A 115 4.34 10.02 -1.52
CA ALA A 115 5.50 9.17 -1.25
C ALA A 115 5.75 8.13 -2.34
N GLU A 116 4.74 7.80 -3.16
CA GLU A 116 4.84 6.95 -4.35
C GLU A 116 5.43 7.71 -5.55
#